data_AF-A0A8J6NP00-F1
#
_entry.id   AF-A0A8J6NP00-F1
#
_cell.length_a   1.000
_cell.length_b   1.000
_cell.length_c   1.000
_cell.angle_alpha   90.00
_cell.angle_beta   90.00
_cell.angle_gamma   90.00
#
_symmetry.space_group_name_H-M   'P 1'
#
loop_
_entity.id
_entity.type
_entity.pdbx_description
1 polymer ?
#
loop_
_entity_poly.entity_id
_entity_poly.type
_entity_poly.pdbx_seq_one_letter_code
_entity_poly.pdbx_strand_id
1 'polypeptide(L)' 'MTPETLRIILFSFLIIQFLLAIFYLRGRKLSFGEYATWGLFALLIPALGPFLVIALRPGQRSSKRRQIPLP' A
#
# COMPACT_ATOMS: atom_id res chain seq x y z
N MET A 1 12.56 12.30 4.81
CA MET A 1 11.28 11.71 5.24
C MET A 1 11.58 10.63 6.25
N THR A 2 10.99 10.70 7.44
CA THR A 2 11.24 9.70 8.48
C THR A 2 10.29 8.51 8.31
N PRO A 3 10.61 7.32 8.85
CA PRO A 3 9.73 6.15 8.80
C PRO A 3 8.31 6.41 9.35
N GLU A 4 8.19 7.31 10.32
CA GLU A 4 6.93 7.71 10.95
C GLU A 4 6.06 8.50 9.96
N THR A 5 6.65 9.42 9.20
CA THR A 5 5.94 10.17 8.15
C THR A 5 5.36 9.21 7.11
N LEU A 6 6.14 8.20 6.70
CA LEU A 6 5.70 7.21 5.71
C LEU A 6 4.52 6.37 6.25
N ARG A 7 4.57 5.96 7.53
CA ARG A 7 3.48 5.22 8.18
C ARG A 7 2.20 6.04 8.24
N ILE A 8 2.29 7.33 8.59
CA ILE A 8 1.12 8.23 8.63
C ILE A 8 0.49 8.34 7.24
N ILE A 9 1.30 8.59 6.21
CA ILE A 9 0.81 8.70 4.83
C ILE A 9 0.10 7.41 4.38
N LEU A 10 0.70 6.24 4.65
CA LEU A 10 0.11 4.95 4.30
C LEU A 10 -1.21 4.71 5.03
N PHE A 11 -1.29 5.08 6.31
CA PHE A 11 -2.51 4.94 7.10
C PHE A 11 -3.62 5.86 6.61
N SER A 12 -3.30 7.13 6.35
CA SER A 12 -4.25 8.10 5.76
C SER A 12 -4.73 7.65 4.39
N PHE A 13 -3.84 7.11 3.55
CA PHE A 13 -4.20 6.56 2.24
C PHE A 13 -5.18 5.38 2.36
N LEU A 14 -4.95 4.46 3.30
CA LEU A 14 -5.86 3.36 3.60
C LEU A 14 -7.25 3.84 4.01
N ILE A 15 -7.33 4.86 4.87
CA ILE A 15 -8.61 5.46 5.29
C ILE A 15 -9.35 6.05 4.09
N ILE A 16 -8.66 6.81 3.24
CA ILE A 16 -9.26 7.43 2.05
C ILE A 16 -9.78 6.34 1.09
N GLN A 17 -9.01 5.28 0.85
CA GLN A 17 -9.45 4.15 0.03
C GLN A 17 -10.68 3.45 0.62
N PHE A 18 -10.71 3.24 1.94
CA PHE A 18 -11.85 2.63 2.61
C PHE A 18 -13.12 3.47 2.44
N LEU A 19 -13.03 4.78 2.65
CA LEU A 19 -14.16 5.70 2.45
C LEU A 19 -14.61 5.70 0.98
N LEU A 20 -13.65 5.71 0.04
CA LEU A 20 -13.94 5.66 -1.39
C LEU A 20 -14.69 4.37 -1.76
N ALA A 21 -14.26 3.23 -1.23
CA ALA A 21 -14.94 1.95 -1.42
C ALA A 21 -16.38 1.97 -0.89
N ILE A 22 -16.59 2.51 0.31
CA ILE A 22 -17.94 2.69 0.88
C ILE A 22 -18.80 3.57 -0.03
N PHE A 23 -18.31 4.76 -0.41
CA PHE A 23 -19.08 5.67 -1.26
C PHE A 23 -19.36 5.10 -2.65
N TYR A 24 -18.40 4.37 -3.22
CA TYR A 24 -18.54 3.69 -4.51
C TYR A 24 -19.61 2.59 -4.46
N LEU A 25 -19.66 1.80 -3.39
CA LEU A 25 -20.59 0.69 -3.25
C LEU A 25 -21.98 1.13 -2.76
N ARG A 26 -22.07 2.27 -2.06
CA ARG A 26 -23.34 2.83 -1.54
C ARG A 26 -24.36 3.12 -2.64
N GLY A 27 -23.92 3.40 -3.86
CA GLY A 27 -24.80 3.62 -5.02
C GLY A 27 -25.31 2.36 -5.70
N ARG A 28 -24.85 1.17 -5.30
CA ARG A 28 -25.21 -0.09 -5.96
C ARG A 28 -26.17 -0.93 -5.13
N LYS A 29 -27.15 -1.55 -5.79
CA LYS A 29 -28.03 -2.57 -5.18
C LYS A 29 -27.24 -3.87 -4.99
N LEU A 30 -26.39 -3.92 -3.97
CA LEU A 30 -25.62 -5.10 -3.62
C LEU A 30 -26.22 -5.77 -2.40
N SER A 31 -26.23 -7.10 -2.39
CA SER A 31 -26.44 -7.84 -1.16
C SER A 31 -25.30 -7.56 -0.17
N PHE A 32 -25.54 -7.79 1.12
CA PHE A 32 -24.53 -7.54 2.16
C PHE A 32 -23.23 -8.31 1.92
N GLY A 33 -23.33 -9.55 1.43
CA GLY A 33 -22.16 -10.37 1.08
C GLY A 33 -21.34 -9.73 -0.03
N GLU A 34 -21.99 -9.31 -1.12
CA GLU A 34 -21.32 -8.64 -2.24
C GLU A 34 -20.67 -7.34 -1.79
N TYR A 35 -21.36 -6.54 -0.97
CA TYR A 35 -20.82 -5.31 -0.41
C TYR A 35 -19.54 -5.58 0.40
N ALA A 36 -19.53 -6.61 1.24
CA ALA A 36 -18.37 -6.99 2.04
C ALA A 36 -17.20 -7.47 1.15
N THR A 37 -17.45 -8.35 0.18
CA THR A 37 -16.40 -8.81 -0.75
C THR A 37 -15.84 -7.67 -1.59
N TRP A 38 -16.68 -6.82 -2.17
CA TRP A 38 -16.22 -5.70 -2.99
C TRP A 38 -15.49 -4.64 -2.16
N GLY A 39 -15.95 -4.36 -0.95
CA GLY A 39 -15.25 -3.47 -0.02
C GLY A 39 -13.88 -4.03 0.37
N LEU A 40 -13.81 -5.34 0.64
CA LEU A 40 -12.56 -6.03 0.95
C LEU A 40 -11.59 -6.02 -0.24
N PHE A 41 -12.07 -6.30 -1.46
CA PHE A 41 -11.27 -6.21 -2.69
C PHE A 41 -10.73 -4.79 -2.92
N ALA A 42 -11.59 -3.77 -2.78
CA ALA A 42 -11.21 -2.37 -2.94
C ALA A 42 -10.17 -1.92 -1.91
N LEU A 43 -10.12 -2.54 -0.72
CA LEU A 43 -9.12 -2.25 0.31
C LEU A 43 -7.83 -3.07 0.14
N LEU A 44 -7.94 -4.36 -0.18
CA LEU A 44 -6.80 -5.28 -0.28
C LEU A 44 -5.91 -4.97 -1.47
N ILE A 45 -6.47 -4.67 -2.65
CA ILE A 45 -5.67 -4.34 -3.85
C ILE A 45 -4.67 -3.19 -3.58
N PRO A 46 -5.12 -2.01 -3.11
CA PRO A 46 -4.22 -0.89 -2.83
C PRO A 46 -3.34 -1.12 -1.60
N ALA A 47 -3.81 -1.90 -0.61
CA ALA A 47 -2.96 -2.28 0.53
C ALA A 47 -1.80 -3.19 0.11
N LEU A 48 -2.04 -4.12 -0.82
CA LEU A 48 -1.04 -5.05 -1.34
C LEU A 48 -0.05 -4.42 -2.31
N GLY A 49 -0.45 -3.34 -3.02
CA GLY A 49 0.40 -2.63 -3.97
C GLY A 49 1.79 -2.26 -3.41
N PRO A 50 1.89 -1.56 -2.26
CA PRO A 50 3.16 -1.26 -1.61
C PRO A 50 3.97 -2.50 -1.22
N PHE A 51 3.33 -3.55 -0.70
CA PHE A 51 4.03 -4.79 -0.33
C PHE A 51 4.60 -5.51 -1.56
N LEU A 52 3.86 -5.53 -2.67
CA LEU A 52 4.34 -6.04 -3.96
C LEU A 52 5.55 -5.24 -4.44
N VAL A 53 5.49 -3.91 -4.41
CA VAL A 53 6.63 -3.04 -4.78
C VAL A 53 7.85 -3.30 -3.90
N ILE A 54 7.66 -3.47 -2.59
CA ILE A 54 8.75 -3.78 -1.65
C ILE A 54 9.33 -5.18 -1.91
N ALA A 55 8.48 -6.18 -2.14
CA ALA A 55 8.90 -7.55 -2.43
C ALA A 55 9.67 -7.66 -3.75
N LEU A 56 9.23 -6.90 -4.77
CA LEU A 56 9.89 -6.82 -6.07
C LEU A 56 11.24 -6.09 -6.03
N ARG A 57 11.60 -5.47 -4.89
CA ARG A 57 12.87 -4.73 -4.66
C ARG A 57 13.39 -4.03 -5.91
N PRO A 58 12.69 -2.98 -6.42
CA PRO A 58 13.20 -2.17 -7.51
C PRO A 58 14.42 -1.37 -7.02
N GLY A 59 15.59 -2.00 -7.05
CA GLY A 59 16.85 -1.42 -6.60
C GLY A 59 17.88 -2.50 -6.23
N GLN A 60 18.97 -2.55 -6.98
CA GLN A 60 20.15 -3.33 -6.58
C GLN A 60 20.69 -2.74 -5.28
N ARG A 61 20.86 -3.57 -4.24
CA ARG A 61 21.66 -3.23 -3.05
C ARG A 61 23.03 -2.79 -3.58
N SER A 62 23.34 -1.50 -3.49
CA SER A 62 24.62 -0.96 -3.96
C SER A 62 25.75 -1.66 -3.18
N SER A 63 26.35 -2.68 -3.80
CA SER A 63 27.48 -3.44 -3.24
C SER A 63 28.81 -2.71 -3.42
N LYS A 64 28.77 -1.40 -3.63
CA LYS A 64 29.93 -0.53 -3.83
C LYS A 64 29.88 0.48 -2.70
N ARG A 65 30.76 0.46 -1.69
CA ARG A 65 32.20 0.64 -1.84
C ARG A 65 32.89 0.44 -0.48
N ARG A 66 33.31 -0.78 -0.14
CA ARG A 66 34.55 -0.95 0.65
C ARG A 66 35.70 -0.60 -0.31
N GLN A 67 35.92 0.68 -0.56
CA GLN A 67 37.28 1.11 -0.90
C GLN A 67 37.88 1.54 0.42
N ILE A 68 38.45 0.56 1.10
CA ILE A 68 39.47 0.77 2.11
C ILE A 68 40.68 1.27 1.29
N PRO A 69 41.15 2.52 1.45
CA PRO A 69 42.48 2.85 0.99
C PRO A 69 43.44 2.08 1.89
N LEU A 70 44.19 1.14 1.31
CA LEU A 70 45.40 0.61 1.95
C LEU A 70 46.44 1.76 2.02
N PRO A 71 47.26 1.80 3.08
CA PRO A 71 47.99 2.97 3.56
C PRO A 71 48.97 3.59 2.56
#